data_AF-A0A0U3LYH1-F1
#
_entry.id   AF-A0A0U3LYH1-F1
#
_cell.length_a   1.000
_cell.length_b   1.000
_cell.length_c   1.000
_cell.angle_alpha   90.00
_cell.angle_beta   90.00
_cell.angle_gamma   90.00
#
_symmetry.space_group_name_H-M   'P 1'
#
loop_
_entity.id
_entity.type
_entity.pdbx_description
1 polymer ?
#
loop_
_entity_poly.entity_id
_entity_poly.type
_entity_poly.pdbx_seq_one_letter_code
_entity_poly.pdbx_strand_id
1 'polypeptide(L)'
;MPASFVPPRQVKIGDAAAFAGCTPRAIRHYHEIGLLPEPERGGDDRRRYGYEDMIRLLWIRRMADAGIALEDIREAFAEDSADAHGGDGIEAVLERVEGALAAQEAELRRQRTAVQRMRVEGSRMGLLSDLVTERLKGLPEGSLHQADLDTLLVTERIFGPLGAAVQATRFVALAVHPALREESDRVDAAEEALDDSVAVDDPRVAQVAAQRHAFEGALHAVIEESGLDADDDALFDAWDAAHPETGDNEENGSGSSSGRAMSVLEATGKMPYEFSPARLRCMELAAELSVLTADEGGGNPRLPT
;
A
#
# COMPACT_ATOMS: atom_id res chain seq x y z
N MET A 1 68.59 2.92 -22.69
CA MET A 1 68.35 3.78 -21.50
C MET A 1 67.01 3.40 -20.93
N PRO A 2 66.88 3.08 -19.63
CA PRO A 2 65.55 2.88 -19.06
C PRO A 2 64.84 4.22 -19.10
N ALA A 3 63.61 4.25 -19.61
CA ALA A 3 62.75 5.41 -19.48
C ALA A 3 62.65 5.72 -17.99
N SER A 4 63.01 6.95 -17.60
CA SER A 4 62.83 7.45 -16.26
C SER A 4 61.36 7.28 -15.87
N PHE A 5 61.04 6.30 -15.03
CA PHE A 5 59.72 6.09 -14.45
C PHE A 5 59.53 7.09 -13.31
N VAL A 6 59.59 8.38 -13.64
CA VAL A 6 59.18 9.44 -12.71
C VAL A 6 57.76 9.80 -13.12
N PRO A 7 56.73 9.40 -12.35
CA PRO A 7 55.37 9.77 -12.66
C PRO A 7 55.22 11.30 -12.70
N PRO A 8 54.42 11.82 -13.64
CA PRO A 8 54.22 13.26 -13.76
C PRO A 8 53.53 13.81 -12.51
N ARG A 9 53.96 14.99 -12.05
CA ARG A 9 53.33 15.67 -10.90
C ARG A 9 51.92 16.17 -11.20
N GLN A 10 51.65 16.47 -12.48
CA GLN A 10 50.35 16.91 -12.97
C GLN A 10 50.11 16.37 -14.38
N VAL A 11 48.86 16.12 -14.73
CA VAL A 11 48.44 15.58 -16.02
C VAL A 11 47.41 16.45 -16.73
N LYS A 12 47.22 16.26 -18.03
CA LYS A 12 46.18 16.95 -18.80
C LYS A 12 44.83 16.27 -18.59
N ILE A 13 43.73 16.98 -18.90
CA ILE A 13 42.36 16.46 -18.74
C ILE A 13 42.13 15.10 -19.43
N GLY A 14 42.79 14.85 -20.56
CA GLY A 14 42.69 13.58 -21.28
C GLY A 14 43.24 12.41 -20.47
N ASP A 15 44.44 12.58 -19.91
CA ASP A 15 45.10 11.56 -19.09
C ASP A 15 44.37 11.39 -17.75
N ALA A 16 43.89 12.50 -17.16
CA ALA A 16 43.07 12.47 -15.95
C ALA A 16 41.77 11.68 -16.16
N ALA A 17 41.06 11.95 -17.25
CA ALA A 17 39.84 11.25 -17.62
C ALA A 17 40.08 9.76 -17.86
N ALA A 18 41.16 9.44 -18.60
CA ALA A 18 41.54 8.05 -18.88
C ALA A 18 41.85 7.28 -17.59
N PHE A 19 42.59 7.89 -16.66
CA PHE A 19 42.93 7.26 -15.38
C PHE A 19 41.71 7.11 -14.46
N ALA A 20 40.85 8.13 -14.38
CA ALA A 20 39.65 8.10 -13.55
C ALA A 20 38.49 7.28 -14.15
N GLY A 21 38.65 6.75 -15.37
CA GLY A 21 37.61 5.98 -16.05
C GLY A 21 36.39 6.83 -16.45
N CYS A 22 36.59 8.11 -16.75
CA CYS A 22 35.52 9.02 -17.16
C CYS A 22 35.88 9.72 -18.49
N THR A 23 35.03 10.63 -18.95
CA THR A 23 35.30 11.41 -20.17
C THR A 23 35.81 12.80 -19.81
N PRO A 24 36.63 13.45 -20.67
CA PRO A 24 36.98 14.86 -20.48
C PRO A 24 35.75 15.78 -20.41
N ARG A 25 34.63 15.37 -21.03
CA ARG A 25 33.33 16.06 -20.92
C ARG A 25 32.76 15.95 -19.52
N ALA A 26 32.82 14.79 -18.89
CA ALA A 26 32.39 14.60 -17.50
C ALA A 26 33.21 15.45 -16.53
N ILE A 27 34.54 15.50 -16.69
CA ILE A 27 35.39 16.37 -15.85
C ILE A 27 35.00 17.85 -16.02
N ARG A 28 34.72 18.32 -17.23
CA ARG A 28 34.22 19.69 -17.45
C ARG A 28 32.89 19.93 -16.75
N HIS A 29 31.97 18.98 -16.86
CA HIS A 29 30.69 19.05 -16.16
C HIS A 29 30.86 19.12 -14.63
N TYR A 30 31.78 18.33 -14.05
CA TYR A 30 32.07 18.38 -12.61
C TYR A 30 32.61 19.74 -12.16
N HIS A 31 33.40 20.42 -13.00
CA HIS A 31 33.78 21.81 -12.73
C HIS A 31 32.58 22.76 -12.81
N GLU A 32 31.74 22.63 -13.84
CA GLU A 32 30.57 23.50 -14.05
C GLU A 32 29.59 23.45 -12.87
N ILE A 33 29.37 22.28 -12.28
CA ILE A 33 28.48 22.09 -11.13
C ILE A 33 29.18 22.30 -9.78
N GLY A 34 30.46 22.71 -9.76
CA GLY A 34 31.23 22.95 -8.54
C GLY A 34 31.64 21.67 -7.77
N LEU A 35 31.49 20.50 -8.36
CA LEU A 35 31.85 19.22 -7.76
C LEU A 35 33.37 18.96 -7.77
N LEU A 36 34.09 19.54 -8.74
CA LEU A 36 35.54 19.51 -8.81
C LEU A 36 36.07 20.96 -8.88
N PRO A 37 36.96 21.41 -7.97
CA PRO A 37 37.54 22.75 -8.05
C PRO A 37 38.25 22.95 -9.39
N GLU A 38 38.23 24.17 -9.95
CA GLU A 38 39.00 24.43 -11.16
C GLU A 38 40.51 24.46 -10.83
N PRO A 39 41.33 23.57 -11.44
CA PRO A 39 42.75 23.54 -11.15
C PRO A 39 43.48 24.71 -11.83
N GLU A 40 44.69 24.97 -11.36
CA GLU A 40 45.56 25.98 -11.96
C GLU A 40 45.78 25.73 -13.46
N ARG A 41 45.82 26.83 -14.21
CA ARG A 41 46.17 26.81 -15.63
C ARG A 41 47.68 26.85 -15.77
N GLY A 42 48.24 25.90 -16.52
CA GLY A 42 49.67 25.91 -16.84
C GLY A 42 50.05 27.06 -17.78
N GLY A 43 51.35 27.26 -18.03
CA GLY A 43 51.86 28.30 -18.93
C GLY A 43 51.41 28.19 -20.40
N ASP A 44 50.72 27.11 -20.77
CA ASP A 44 50.05 26.92 -22.06
C ASP A 44 48.53 27.21 -22.03
N ASP A 45 48.05 27.87 -20.97
CA ASP A 45 46.64 28.18 -20.67
C ASP A 45 45.72 26.93 -20.55
N ARG A 46 46.30 25.75 -20.29
CA ARG A 46 45.53 24.50 -20.13
C ARG A 46 45.53 24.04 -18.67
N ARG A 47 44.36 23.58 -18.20
CA ARG A 47 44.16 22.97 -16.87
C ARG A 47 45.11 21.78 -16.63
N ARG A 48 45.61 21.66 -15.39
CA ARG A 48 46.54 20.61 -14.96
C ARG A 48 46.03 19.94 -13.69
N TYR A 49 45.88 18.62 -13.71
CA TYR A 49 45.30 17.85 -12.62
C TYR A 49 46.41 17.21 -11.80
N GLY A 50 46.48 17.53 -10.51
CA GLY A 50 47.42 16.96 -9.54
C GLY A 50 46.85 15.72 -8.85
N TYR A 51 47.61 15.17 -7.90
CA TYR A 51 47.21 13.95 -7.18
C TYR A 51 45.84 14.09 -6.46
N GLU A 52 45.59 15.22 -5.80
CA GLU A 52 44.33 15.46 -5.08
C GLU A 52 43.12 15.49 -6.02
N ASP A 53 43.27 16.13 -7.19
CA ASP A 53 42.23 16.12 -8.22
C ASP A 53 41.94 14.68 -8.70
N MET A 54 42.99 13.87 -8.85
CA MET A 54 42.86 12.48 -9.27
C MET A 54 42.13 11.64 -8.22
N ILE A 55 42.44 11.82 -6.93
CA ILE A 55 41.74 11.14 -5.85
C ILE A 55 40.27 11.56 -5.84
N ARG A 56 39.97 12.86 -5.90
CA ARG A 56 38.60 13.34 -5.93
C ARG A 56 37.81 12.80 -7.13
N LEU A 57 38.42 12.76 -8.32
CA LEU A 57 37.82 12.17 -9.51
C LEU A 57 37.49 10.67 -9.33
N LEU A 58 38.38 9.90 -8.70
CA LEU A 58 38.14 8.48 -8.41
C LEU A 58 36.99 8.28 -7.41
N TRP A 59 36.89 9.14 -6.39
CA TRP A 59 35.81 9.09 -5.41
C TRP A 59 34.47 9.45 -6.03
N ILE A 60 34.40 10.54 -6.79
CA ILE A 60 33.20 10.92 -7.58
C ILE A 60 32.78 9.75 -8.46
N ARG A 61 33.72 9.09 -9.15
CA ARG A 61 33.41 7.96 -10.02
C ARG A 61 32.82 6.77 -9.26
N ARG A 62 33.42 6.38 -8.12
CA ARG A 62 32.93 5.26 -7.31
C ARG A 62 31.53 5.52 -6.75
N MET A 63 31.28 6.72 -6.24
CA MET A 63 29.97 7.09 -5.70
C MET A 63 28.90 7.17 -6.80
N ALA A 64 29.23 7.73 -7.97
CA ALA A 64 28.32 7.73 -9.10
C ALA A 64 28.03 6.31 -9.62
N ASP A 65 29.02 5.41 -9.63
CA ASP A 65 28.82 3.99 -10.00
C ASP A 65 27.99 3.23 -8.97
N ALA A 66 27.98 3.66 -7.71
CA ALA A 66 27.08 3.17 -6.68
C ALA A 66 25.65 3.76 -6.79
N GLY A 67 25.41 4.64 -7.76
CA GLY A 67 24.09 5.24 -8.00
C GLY A 67 23.79 6.52 -7.21
N ILE A 68 24.79 7.07 -6.51
CA ILE A 68 24.64 8.31 -5.74
C ILE A 68 24.54 9.50 -6.71
N ALA A 69 23.57 10.40 -6.48
CA ALA A 69 23.40 11.57 -7.33
C ALA A 69 24.59 12.53 -7.18
N LEU A 70 25.01 13.16 -8.29
CA LEU A 70 26.15 14.10 -8.29
C LEU A 70 25.96 15.29 -7.33
N GLU A 71 24.70 15.64 -7.03
CA GLU A 71 24.31 16.67 -6.06
C GLU A 71 24.72 16.27 -4.64
N ASP A 72 24.34 15.07 -4.20
CA ASP A 72 24.66 14.54 -2.87
C ASP A 72 26.18 14.37 -2.71
N ILE A 73 26.87 13.94 -3.77
CA ILE A 73 28.34 13.84 -3.78
C ILE A 73 28.97 15.23 -3.58
N ARG A 74 28.38 16.29 -4.16
CA ARG A 74 28.92 17.65 -4.00
C ARG A 74 28.73 18.15 -2.58
N GLU A 75 27.57 17.90 -1.98
CA GLU A 75 27.29 18.26 -0.58
C GLU A 75 28.30 17.60 0.37
N ALA A 76 28.52 16.28 0.23
CA ALA A 76 29.50 15.52 1.02
C ALA A 76 30.89 16.17 1.00
N PHE A 77 31.35 16.55 -0.19
CA PHE A 77 32.67 17.15 -0.36
C PHE A 77 32.76 18.63 0.07
N ALA A 78 31.63 19.33 0.18
CA ALA A 78 31.61 20.72 0.66
C ALA A 78 31.79 20.75 2.18
N GLU A 79 31.15 19.82 2.89
CA GLU A 79 31.25 19.65 4.35
C GLU A 79 32.68 19.23 4.77
N ASP A 80 33.34 18.35 4.01
CA ASP A 80 34.74 17.93 4.24
C ASP A 80 35.78 19.07 4.14
N SER A 81 35.44 20.19 3.50
CA SER A 81 36.37 21.32 3.33
C SER A 81 36.34 22.34 4.47
N ALA A 82 35.32 22.26 5.35
CA ALA A 82 35.10 23.20 6.45
C ALA A 82 35.86 22.80 7.74
N ASP A 83 36.11 21.51 7.95
CA ASP A 83 36.75 21.00 9.16
C ASP A 83 38.00 20.16 8.82
N ALA A 84 39.09 20.35 9.58
CA ALA A 84 40.38 19.65 9.38
C ALA A 84 40.34 18.13 9.65
N HIS A 85 39.15 17.51 9.67
CA HIS A 85 38.88 16.08 9.85
C HIS A 85 37.91 15.62 8.74
N GLY A 86 38.34 15.74 7.48
CA GLY A 86 37.54 15.47 6.27
C GLY A 86 37.20 13.99 6.03
N GLY A 87 36.30 13.45 6.84
CA GLY A 87 35.66 12.15 6.61
C GLY A 87 34.18 12.08 7.00
N ASP A 88 33.65 13.07 7.71
CA ASP A 88 32.30 13.04 8.33
C ASP A 88 31.18 13.29 7.30
N GLY A 89 31.40 14.18 6.32
CA GLY A 89 30.38 14.52 5.31
C GLY A 89 30.12 13.39 4.32
N ILE A 90 31.15 12.61 3.98
CA ILE A 90 30.99 11.46 3.09
C ILE A 90 30.31 10.30 3.81
N GLU A 91 30.62 10.06 5.09
CA GLU A 91 29.93 9.06 5.90
C GLU A 91 28.43 9.37 6.00
N ALA A 92 28.05 10.61 6.31
CA ALA A 92 26.66 11.05 6.39
C ALA A 92 25.88 10.88 5.05
N VAL A 93 26.52 11.18 3.91
CA VAL A 93 25.88 10.98 2.60
C VAL A 93 25.75 9.50 2.26
N LEU A 94 26.75 8.67 2.60
CA LEU A 94 26.68 7.23 2.40
C LEU A 94 25.58 6.58 3.25
N GLU A 95 25.45 6.96 4.53
CA GLU A 95 24.37 6.49 5.41
C GLU A 95 22.99 6.85 4.84
N ARG A 96 22.82 8.08 4.34
CA ARG A 96 21.57 8.54 3.71
C ARG A 96 21.22 7.70 2.48
N VAL A 97 22.19 7.43 1.62
CA VAL A 97 22.01 6.59 0.42
C VAL A 97 21.67 5.16 0.81
N GLU A 98 22.38 4.59 1.78
CA GLU A 98 22.10 3.23 2.28
C GLU A 98 20.68 3.13 2.83
N GLY A 99 20.24 4.11 3.62
CA GLY A 99 18.87 4.19 4.12
C GLY A 99 17.83 4.27 2.99
N ALA A 100 18.09 5.08 1.96
CA ALA A 100 17.21 5.18 0.79
C ALA A 100 17.13 3.86 0.00
N LEU A 101 18.27 3.18 -0.20
CA LEU A 101 18.32 1.86 -0.85
C LEU A 101 17.59 0.79 -0.03
N ALA A 102 17.77 0.78 1.29
CA ALA A 102 17.05 -0.13 2.17
C ALA A 102 15.53 0.07 2.11
N ALA A 103 15.08 1.32 2.07
CA ALA A 103 13.66 1.65 1.91
C ALA A 103 13.11 1.18 0.54
N GLN A 104 13.86 1.38 -0.55
CA GLN A 104 13.50 0.87 -1.88
C GLN A 104 13.46 -0.65 -1.92
N GLU A 105 14.42 -1.33 -1.28
CA GLU A 105 14.45 -2.79 -1.22
C GLU A 105 13.24 -3.34 -0.43
N ALA A 106 12.89 -2.71 0.69
CA ALA A 106 11.71 -3.06 1.45
C ALA A 106 10.43 -2.92 0.61
N GLU A 107 10.31 -1.84 -0.16
CA GLU A 107 9.17 -1.64 -1.06
C GLU A 107 9.12 -2.69 -2.18
N LEU A 108 10.23 -2.94 -2.86
CA LEU A 108 10.31 -3.97 -3.90
C LEU A 108 10.00 -5.37 -3.37
N ARG A 109 10.43 -5.68 -2.13
CA ARG A 109 10.07 -6.93 -1.43
C ARG A 109 8.56 -7.00 -1.20
N ARG A 110 7.93 -5.94 -0.68
CA ARG A 110 6.47 -5.88 -0.50
C ARG A 110 5.72 -6.12 -1.81
N GLN A 111 6.11 -5.41 -2.87
CA GLN A 111 5.50 -5.58 -4.20
C GLN A 111 5.66 -7.00 -4.73
N ARG A 112 6.85 -7.60 -4.56
CA ARG A 112 7.10 -8.98 -4.98
C ARG A 112 6.24 -9.98 -4.21
N THR A 113 6.11 -9.82 -2.89
CA THR A 113 5.23 -10.67 -2.06
C THR A 113 3.78 -10.57 -2.52
N ALA A 114 3.28 -9.36 -2.77
CA ALA A 114 1.92 -9.15 -3.28
C ALA A 114 1.71 -9.86 -4.63
N VAL A 115 2.64 -9.69 -5.59
CA VAL A 115 2.57 -10.37 -6.89
C VAL A 115 2.65 -11.89 -6.75
N GLN A 116 3.48 -12.40 -5.84
CA GLN A 116 3.58 -13.85 -5.59
C GLN A 116 2.27 -14.40 -5.03
N ARG A 117 1.62 -13.68 -4.11
CA ARG A 117 0.29 -14.04 -3.58
C ARG A 117 -0.74 -14.12 -4.69
N MET A 118 -0.86 -13.07 -5.50
CA MET A 118 -1.75 -13.03 -6.68
C MET A 118 -1.54 -14.22 -7.61
N ARG A 119 -0.28 -14.67 -7.76
CA ARG A 119 0.05 -15.83 -8.61
C ARG A 119 -0.26 -17.17 -7.95
N VAL A 120 -0.04 -17.32 -6.65
CA VAL A 120 -0.26 -18.58 -5.91
C VAL A 120 -1.76 -18.86 -5.75
N GLU A 121 -2.53 -17.83 -5.40
CA GLU A 121 -3.97 -17.98 -5.17
C GLU A 121 -4.77 -18.09 -6.47
N GLY A 122 -4.18 -17.72 -7.62
CA GLY A 122 -4.75 -17.97 -8.96
C GLY A 122 -6.11 -17.30 -9.21
N SER A 123 -6.57 -16.44 -8.31
CA SER A 123 -7.92 -15.89 -8.23
C SER A 123 -7.89 -14.44 -7.70
N ARG A 124 -9.02 -13.74 -7.76
CA ARG A 124 -9.22 -12.41 -7.17
C ARG A 124 -8.94 -12.38 -5.65
N MET A 125 -8.93 -13.54 -4.98
CA MET A 125 -8.50 -13.68 -3.59
C MET A 125 -7.10 -13.11 -3.35
N GLY A 126 -6.16 -13.30 -4.28
CA GLY A 126 -4.79 -12.80 -4.11
C GLY A 126 -4.64 -11.28 -4.22
N LEU A 127 -5.74 -10.56 -4.53
CA LEU A 127 -5.81 -9.10 -4.49
C LEU A 127 -6.15 -8.56 -3.09
N LEU A 128 -6.61 -9.42 -2.17
CA LEU A 128 -6.99 -9.07 -0.81
C LEU A 128 -5.77 -9.09 0.14
N SER A 129 -5.91 -8.44 1.30
CA SER A 129 -4.91 -8.49 2.36
C SER A 129 -4.70 -9.90 2.92
N ASP A 130 -3.56 -10.15 3.57
CA ASP A 130 -3.27 -11.45 4.19
C ASP A 130 -4.33 -11.83 5.23
N LEU A 131 -4.85 -10.83 5.96
CA LEU A 131 -5.87 -11.04 6.97
C LEU A 131 -7.15 -11.65 6.37
N VAL A 132 -7.60 -11.10 5.24
CA VAL A 132 -8.79 -11.58 4.55
C VAL A 132 -8.52 -12.92 3.88
N THR A 133 -7.38 -13.05 3.19
CA THR A 133 -6.98 -14.31 2.54
C THR A 133 -6.93 -15.47 3.54
N GLU A 134 -6.29 -15.30 4.70
CA GLU A 134 -6.20 -16.38 5.69
C GLU A 134 -7.58 -16.75 6.24
N ARG A 135 -8.51 -15.80 6.36
CA ARG A 135 -9.89 -16.08 6.79
C ARG A 135 -10.70 -16.88 5.76
N LEU A 136 -10.42 -16.69 4.48
CA LEU A 136 -11.06 -17.44 3.38
C LEU A 136 -10.39 -18.79 3.08
N LYS A 137 -9.24 -19.05 3.69
CA LYS A 137 -8.41 -20.22 3.42
C LYS A 137 -9.08 -21.49 3.97
N GLY A 138 -9.04 -22.57 3.19
CA GLY A 138 -9.61 -23.85 3.60
C GLY A 138 -11.11 -24.00 3.33
N LEU A 139 -11.76 -22.98 2.77
CA LEU A 139 -13.12 -23.11 2.25
C LEU A 139 -13.17 -24.12 1.09
N PRO A 140 -14.29 -24.83 0.89
CA PRO A 140 -14.45 -25.77 -0.22
C PRO A 140 -14.17 -25.10 -1.58
N GLU A 141 -13.47 -25.78 -2.48
CA GLU A 141 -13.18 -25.24 -3.81
C GLU A 141 -14.47 -24.88 -4.55
N GLY A 142 -14.54 -23.67 -5.11
CA GLY A 142 -15.70 -23.18 -5.86
C GLY A 142 -16.87 -22.68 -5.01
N SER A 143 -16.76 -22.66 -3.68
CA SER A 143 -17.81 -22.14 -2.78
C SER A 143 -17.93 -20.61 -2.81
N LEU A 144 -16.79 -19.91 -3.00
CA LEU A 144 -16.76 -18.45 -3.16
C LEU A 144 -17.08 -18.05 -4.60
N HIS A 145 -18.04 -17.13 -4.74
CA HIS A 145 -18.37 -16.50 -6.02
C HIS A 145 -17.44 -15.31 -6.27
N GLN A 146 -17.31 -14.94 -7.54
CA GLN A 146 -16.56 -13.75 -7.93
C GLN A 146 -17.09 -12.46 -7.28
N ALA A 147 -18.41 -12.34 -7.15
CA ALA A 147 -19.06 -11.20 -6.51
C ALA A 147 -18.72 -11.07 -5.02
N ASP A 148 -18.46 -12.19 -4.33
CA ASP A 148 -18.03 -12.18 -2.91
C ASP A 148 -16.66 -11.50 -2.78
N LEU A 149 -15.72 -11.90 -3.65
CA LEU A 149 -14.36 -11.35 -3.67
C LEU A 149 -14.35 -9.88 -4.10
N ASP A 150 -15.19 -9.50 -5.06
CA ASP A 150 -15.34 -8.10 -5.48
C ASP A 150 -15.90 -7.25 -4.34
N THR A 151 -16.89 -7.78 -3.60
CA THR A 151 -17.44 -7.12 -2.40
C THR A 151 -16.35 -6.92 -1.36
N LEU A 152 -15.54 -7.94 -1.08
CA LEU A 152 -14.43 -7.84 -0.12
C LEU A 152 -13.37 -6.83 -0.55
N LEU A 153 -13.07 -6.72 -1.85
CA LEU A 153 -12.13 -5.71 -2.36
C LEU A 153 -12.63 -4.29 -2.13
N VAL A 154 -13.92 -4.05 -2.35
CA VAL A 154 -14.56 -2.75 -2.08
C VAL A 154 -14.56 -2.49 -0.58
N THR A 155 -14.98 -3.46 0.24
CA THR A 155 -15.00 -3.33 1.70
C THR A 155 -13.61 -3.04 2.25
N GLU A 156 -12.56 -3.72 1.77
CA GLU A 156 -11.18 -3.50 2.23
C GLU A 156 -10.71 -2.08 1.90
N ARG A 157 -11.12 -1.53 0.75
CA ARG A 157 -10.78 -0.15 0.39
C ARG A 157 -11.43 0.89 1.29
N ILE A 158 -12.64 0.60 1.77
CA ILE A 158 -13.50 1.52 2.56
C ILE A 158 -13.21 1.40 4.06
N PHE A 159 -13.20 0.18 4.57
CA PHE A 159 -13.12 -0.14 6.00
C PHE A 159 -11.76 -0.71 6.43
N GLY A 160 -10.84 -0.90 5.48
CA GLY A 160 -9.53 -1.52 5.73
C GLY A 160 -9.58 -3.05 5.82
N PRO A 161 -8.41 -3.70 6.02
CA PRO A 161 -8.28 -5.16 6.11
C PRO A 161 -9.18 -5.80 7.18
N LEU A 162 -9.26 -5.19 8.36
CA LEU A 162 -10.07 -5.72 9.46
C LEU A 162 -11.56 -5.73 9.12
N GLY A 163 -12.09 -4.61 8.59
CA GLY A 163 -13.50 -4.55 8.19
C GLY A 163 -13.84 -5.53 7.06
N ALA A 164 -12.93 -5.73 6.11
CA ALA A 164 -13.11 -6.76 5.08
C ALA A 164 -13.03 -8.18 5.64
N ALA A 165 -12.17 -8.43 6.63
CA ALA A 165 -12.07 -9.75 7.25
C ALA A 165 -13.34 -10.07 8.05
N VAL A 166 -13.88 -9.12 8.82
CA VAL A 166 -15.20 -9.28 9.47
C VAL A 166 -16.30 -9.50 8.42
N GLN A 167 -16.28 -8.74 7.30
CA GLN A 167 -17.22 -8.96 6.20
C GLN A 167 -17.07 -10.35 5.56
N ALA A 168 -15.88 -10.96 5.60
CA ALA A 168 -15.65 -12.29 5.06
C ALA A 168 -16.42 -13.38 5.82
N THR A 169 -16.79 -13.14 7.08
CA THR A 169 -17.60 -14.05 7.91
C THR A 169 -18.89 -14.48 7.21
N ARG A 170 -19.59 -13.56 6.54
CA ARG A 170 -20.81 -13.90 5.79
C ARG A 170 -20.51 -14.90 4.68
N PHE A 171 -19.40 -14.73 3.97
CA PHE A 171 -19.06 -15.57 2.83
C PHE A 171 -18.52 -16.92 3.27
N VAL A 172 -17.86 -16.99 4.43
CA VAL A 172 -17.53 -18.24 5.11
C VAL A 172 -18.82 -19.02 5.45
N ALA A 173 -19.81 -18.37 6.06
CA ALA A 173 -21.10 -19.00 6.36
C ALA A 173 -21.82 -19.47 5.08
N LEU A 174 -21.87 -18.64 4.03
CA LEU A 174 -22.49 -19.04 2.76
C LEU A 174 -21.74 -20.20 2.08
N ALA A 175 -20.41 -20.25 2.20
CA ALA A 175 -19.59 -21.30 1.63
C ALA A 175 -19.82 -22.67 2.28
N VAL A 176 -20.16 -22.70 3.58
CA VAL A 176 -20.39 -23.95 4.32
C VAL A 176 -21.88 -24.34 4.43
N HIS A 177 -22.80 -23.43 4.11
CA HIS A 177 -24.26 -23.68 4.14
C HIS A 177 -24.92 -23.48 2.75
N PRO A 178 -24.95 -24.53 1.89
CA PRO A 178 -25.47 -24.42 0.52
C PRO A 178 -26.92 -23.93 0.41
N ALA A 179 -27.80 -24.32 1.34
CA ALA A 179 -29.20 -23.87 1.33
C ALA A 179 -29.32 -22.36 1.59
N LEU A 180 -28.47 -21.82 2.47
CA LEU A 180 -28.39 -20.39 2.75
C LEU A 180 -27.81 -19.64 1.54
N ARG A 181 -26.84 -20.24 0.85
CA ARG A 181 -26.32 -19.71 -0.41
C ARG A 181 -27.37 -19.64 -1.50
N GLU A 182 -28.14 -20.70 -1.71
CA GLU A 182 -29.26 -20.70 -2.65
C GLU A 182 -30.32 -19.64 -2.30
N GLU A 183 -30.51 -19.34 -1.02
CA GLU A 183 -31.37 -18.24 -0.59
C GLU A 183 -30.79 -16.86 -0.89
N SER A 184 -29.49 -16.64 -0.60
CA SER A 184 -28.78 -15.42 -1.00
C SER A 184 -28.92 -15.16 -2.49
N ASP A 185 -28.64 -16.17 -3.32
CA ASP A 185 -28.69 -16.06 -4.79
C ASP A 185 -30.12 -15.70 -5.27
N ARG A 186 -31.16 -16.24 -4.61
CA ARG A 186 -32.56 -15.88 -4.92
C ARG A 186 -32.88 -14.43 -4.57
N VAL A 187 -32.42 -13.95 -3.41
CA VAL A 187 -32.65 -12.56 -2.98
C VAL A 187 -31.87 -11.60 -3.89
N ASP A 188 -30.61 -11.91 -4.18
CA ASP A 188 -29.75 -11.09 -5.06
C ASP A 188 -30.38 -10.95 -6.46
N ALA A 189 -30.89 -12.04 -7.02
CA ALA A 189 -31.60 -12.02 -8.31
C ALA A 189 -32.92 -11.22 -8.25
N ALA A 190 -33.64 -11.28 -7.12
CA ALA A 190 -34.87 -10.51 -6.94
C ALA A 190 -34.59 -9.00 -6.84
N GLU A 191 -33.49 -8.60 -6.20
CA GLU A 191 -33.03 -7.20 -6.17
C GLU A 191 -32.53 -6.73 -7.52
N GLU A 192 -31.82 -7.56 -8.28
CA GLU A 192 -31.37 -7.25 -9.63
C GLU A 192 -32.55 -7.05 -10.59
N ALA A 193 -33.65 -7.80 -10.40
CA ALA A 193 -34.89 -7.62 -11.16
C ALA A 193 -35.64 -6.32 -10.85
N LEU A 194 -35.27 -5.58 -9.79
CA LEU A 194 -35.73 -4.22 -9.55
C LEU A 194 -34.91 -3.24 -10.41
N ASP A 195 -35.01 -3.36 -11.74
CA ASP A 195 -34.31 -2.47 -12.67
C ASP A 195 -34.98 -1.09 -12.78
N ASP A 196 -34.45 -0.22 -13.64
CA ASP A 196 -34.98 1.15 -13.86
C ASP A 196 -36.42 1.19 -14.40
N SER A 197 -37.00 0.06 -14.82
CA SER A 197 -38.40 -0.01 -15.24
C SER A 197 -39.38 -0.14 -14.07
N VAL A 198 -38.89 -0.50 -12.88
CA VAL A 198 -39.71 -0.71 -11.69
C VAL A 198 -39.90 0.61 -10.93
N ALA A 199 -41.15 0.95 -10.61
CA ALA A 199 -41.46 2.13 -9.81
C ALA A 199 -41.03 1.94 -8.35
N VAL A 200 -40.57 3.00 -7.70
CA VAL A 200 -40.12 2.99 -6.30
C VAL A 200 -41.21 2.50 -5.33
N ASP A 201 -42.46 2.83 -5.60
CA ASP A 201 -43.63 2.43 -4.78
C ASP A 201 -44.26 1.10 -5.24
N ASP A 202 -43.63 0.36 -6.15
CA ASP A 202 -44.13 -0.95 -6.60
C ASP A 202 -44.11 -1.94 -5.40
N PRO A 203 -45.20 -2.70 -5.17
CA PRO A 203 -45.27 -3.65 -4.06
C PRO A 203 -44.15 -4.70 -4.07
N ARG A 204 -43.53 -4.98 -5.23
CA ARG A 204 -42.37 -5.84 -5.34
C ARG A 204 -41.16 -5.30 -4.56
N VAL A 205 -40.97 -3.98 -4.50
CA VAL A 205 -39.85 -3.35 -3.76
C VAL A 205 -39.94 -3.71 -2.27
N ALA A 206 -41.11 -3.55 -1.66
CA ALA A 206 -41.34 -3.90 -0.25
C ALA A 206 -41.24 -5.43 -0.01
N GLN A 207 -41.68 -6.23 -0.98
CA GLN A 207 -41.58 -7.70 -0.90
C GLN A 207 -40.11 -8.16 -0.90
N VAL A 208 -39.29 -7.65 -1.82
CA VAL A 208 -37.87 -7.99 -1.90
C VAL A 208 -37.11 -7.49 -0.68
N ALA A 209 -37.46 -6.29 -0.16
CA ALA A 209 -36.88 -5.78 1.08
C ALA A 209 -37.15 -6.71 2.29
N ALA A 210 -38.37 -7.24 2.40
CA ALA A 210 -38.73 -8.20 3.44
C ALA A 210 -37.98 -9.55 3.26
N GLN A 211 -37.79 -10.00 2.01
CA GLN A 211 -36.98 -11.20 1.72
C GLN A 211 -35.52 -11.00 2.11
N ARG A 212 -34.91 -9.85 1.78
CA ARG A 212 -33.57 -9.49 2.21
C ARG A 212 -33.44 -9.48 3.72
N HIS A 213 -34.36 -8.80 4.41
CA HIS A 213 -34.35 -8.75 5.88
C HIS A 213 -34.46 -10.15 6.51
N ALA A 214 -35.37 -11.00 6.02
CA ALA A 214 -35.50 -12.39 6.50
C ALA A 214 -34.23 -13.21 6.26
N PHE A 215 -33.59 -13.05 5.10
CA PHE A 215 -32.32 -13.70 4.80
C PHE A 215 -31.20 -13.23 5.72
N GLU A 216 -31.06 -11.93 5.97
CA GLU A 216 -30.04 -11.41 6.89
C GLU A 216 -30.24 -11.95 8.31
N GLY A 217 -31.48 -12.10 8.77
CA GLY A 217 -31.79 -12.74 10.06
C GLY A 217 -31.38 -14.22 10.10
N ALA A 218 -31.66 -14.98 9.02
CA ALA A 218 -31.25 -16.39 8.92
C ALA A 218 -29.71 -16.53 8.86
N LEU A 219 -29.04 -15.65 8.12
CA LEU A 219 -27.58 -15.60 8.03
C LEU A 219 -26.96 -15.28 9.39
N HIS A 220 -27.49 -14.30 10.12
CA HIS A 220 -27.00 -13.94 11.45
C HIS A 220 -27.13 -15.11 12.43
N ALA A 221 -28.28 -15.80 12.44
CA ALA A 221 -28.48 -16.97 13.29
C ALA A 221 -27.49 -18.11 12.97
N VAL A 222 -27.16 -18.32 11.69
CA VAL A 222 -26.15 -19.31 11.28
C VAL A 222 -24.75 -18.92 11.73
N ILE A 223 -24.39 -17.63 11.64
CA ILE A 223 -23.10 -17.10 12.11
C ILE A 223 -22.95 -17.33 13.61
N GLU A 224 -23.98 -17.01 14.40
CA GLU A 224 -24.03 -17.22 15.85
C GLU A 224 -23.96 -18.72 16.20
N GLU A 225 -24.76 -19.58 15.56
CA GLU A 225 -24.74 -21.04 15.82
C GLU A 225 -23.38 -21.67 15.47
N SER A 226 -22.71 -21.14 14.45
CA SER A 226 -21.40 -21.61 14.01
C SER A 226 -20.24 -21.06 14.86
N GLY A 227 -20.50 -20.09 15.73
CA GLY A 227 -19.49 -19.40 16.56
C GLY A 227 -18.54 -18.49 15.76
N LEU A 228 -18.92 -18.12 14.54
CA LEU A 228 -18.08 -17.29 13.67
C LEU A 228 -18.01 -15.82 14.14
N ASP A 229 -18.97 -15.40 14.96
CA ASP A 229 -19.01 -14.12 15.67
C ASP A 229 -17.92 -14.03 16.75
N ALA A 230 -17.72 -15.09 17.52
CA ALA A 230 -16.63 -15.17 18.49
C ALA A 230 -15.25 -15.14 17.80
N ASP A 231 -15.15 -15.71 16.60
CA ASP A 231 -13.95 -15.61 15.76
C ASP A 231 -13.71 -14.18 15.25
N ASP A 232 -14.76 -13.36 15.10
CA ASP A 232 -14.62 -11.93 14.78
C ASP A 232 -14.14 -11.12 16.00
N ASP A 233 -14.66 -11.39 17.19
CA ASP A 233 -14.19 -10.75 18.42
C ASP A 233 -12.70 -11.04 18.68
N ALA A 234 -12.29 -12.30 18.53
CA ALA A 234 -10.88 -12.69 18.63
C ALA A 234 -10.00 -12.02 17.57
N LEU A 235 -10.55 -11.74 16.39
CA LEU A 235 -9.86 -11.02 15.31
C LEU A 235 -9.63 -9.55 15.68
N PHE A 236 -10.62 -8.87 16.28
CA PHE A 236 -10.46 -7.52 16.82
C PHE A 236 -9.36 -7.49 17.90
N ASP A 237 -9.42 -8.40 18.88
CA ASP A 237 -8.41 -8.47 19.95
C ASP A 237 -6.99 -8.69 19.41
N ALA A 238 -6.83 -9.60 18.44
CA ALA A 238 -5.55 -9.87 17.80
C ALA A 238 -5.05 -8.68 16.97
N TRP A 239 -5.96 -7.97 16.30
CA TRP A 239 -5.63 -6.78 15.53
C TRP A 239 -5.16 -5.64 16.44
N ASP A 240 -5.86 -5.40 17.54
CA ASP A 240 -5.51 -4.36 18.53
C ASP A 240 -4.18 -4.68 19.22
N ALA A 241 -3.92 -5.94 19.53
CA ALA A 241 -2.62 -6.37 20.08
C ALA A 241 -1.46 -6.16 19.09
N ALA A 242 -1.71 -6.33 17.79
CA ALA A 242 -0.73 -6.10 16.73
C ALA A 242 -0.58 -4.62 16.35
N HIS A 243 -1.59 -3.80 16.63
CA HIS A 243 -1.65 -2.36 16.33
C HIS A 243 -2.02 -1.56 17.58
N PRO A 244 -1.16 -1.56 18.63
CA PRO A 244 -1.43 -0.81 19.84
C PRO A 244 -1.58 0.67 19.47
N GLU A 245 -2.60 1.34 20.00
CA GLU A 245 -2.80 2.76 19.75
C GLU A 245 -1.51 3.52 20.10
N THR A 246 -0.89 4.11 19.08
CA THR A 246 0.24 4.99 19.28
C THR A 246 -0.28 6.25 19.96
N GLY A 247 -0.25 6.24 21.29
CA GLY A 247 -0.31 7.47 22.07
C GLY A 247 0.90 8.30 21.71
N ASP A 248 0.73 9.24 20.77
CA ASP A 248 1.40 10.54 20.69
C ASP A 248 0.89 11.27 19.43
N ASN A 249 -0.07 12.16 19.67
CA ASN A 249 -0.57 13.11 18.68
C ASN A 249 -0.05 14.50 19.06
N GLU A 250 1.25 14.74 18.88
CA GLU A 250 1.81 16.09 18.79
C GLU A 250 2.80 16.17 17.62
N GLU A 251 2.38 16.92 16.60
CA GLU A 251 3.18 17.67 15.62
C GLU A 251 4.47 17.00 15.09
N ASN A 252 4.38 16.37 13.92
CA ASN A 252 5.12 16.82 12.74
C ASN A 252 4.75 16.00 11.49
N GLY A 253 4.37 16.71 10.43
CA GLY A 253 4.10 16.11 9.13
C GLY A 253 5.39 15.63 8.46
N SER A 254 5.41 14.36 8.05
CA SER A 254 6.03 13.89 6.81
C SER A 254 6.02 12.35 6.74
N GLY A 255 5.15 11.82 5.87
CA GLY A 255 5.48 10.66 5.04
C GLY A 255 5.60 9.29 5.69
N SER A 256 4.47 8.67 6.03
CA SER A 256 4.32 7.22 5.89
C SER A 256 3.02 6.93 5.15
N SER A 257 3.13 6.65 3.85
CA SER A 257 1.98 6.34 2.98
C SER A 257 1.53 4.89 3.16
N SER A 258 1.19 4.49 4.39
CA SER A 258 0.25 3.39 4.56
C SER A 258 -1.10 3.94 4.13
N GLY A 259 -1.67 3.40 3.05
CA GLY A 259 -2.79 3.97 2.31
C GLY A 259 -3.91 4.41 3.25
N ARG A 260 -4.13 5.73 3.36
CA ARG A 260 -5.23 6.31 4.15
C ARG A 260 -6.52 5.64 3.68
N ALA A 261 -7.13 4.83 4.55
CA ALA A 261 -8.46 4.28 4.33
C ALA A 261 -9.37 5.46 3.94
N MET A 262 -10.12 5.33 2.84
CA MET A 262 -11.08 6.37 2.47
C MET A 262 -12.20 6.36 3.51
N SER A 263 -12.68 7.53 3.93
CA SER A 263 -13.85 7.56 4.80
C SER A 263 -15.04 6.93 4.08
N VAL A 264 -15.90 6.22 4.81
CA VAL A 264 -17.12 5.58 4.28
C VAL A 264 -17.94 6.56 3.43
N LEU A 265 -18.12 7.78 3.93
CA LEU A 265 -18.86 8.85 3.25
C LEU A 265 -18.23 9.26 1.91
N GLU A 266 -16.91 9.30 1.84
CA GLU A 266 -16.17 9.67 0.64
C GLU A 266 -16.16 8.54 -0.40
N ALA A 267 -16.11 7.28 0.04
CA ALA A 267 -16.11 6.13 -0.84
C ALA A 267 -17.50 5.86 -1.46
N THR A 268 -18.58 5.98 -0.68
CA THR A 268 -19.95 5.80 -1.17
C THR A 268 -20.30 6.79 -2.29
N GLY A 269 -19.76 8.02 -2.25
CA GLY A 269 -19.97 9.02 -3.31
C GLY A 269 -19.08 8.86 -4.56
N LYS A 270 -18.06 7.98 -4.53
CA LYS A 270 -17.08 7.81 -5.62
C LYS A 270 -17.20 6.46 -6.34
N MET A 271 -17.84 5.47 -5.73
CA MET A 271 -18.11 4.18 -6.37
C MET A 271 -19.35 4.30 -7.28
N PRO A 272 -19.24 4.00 -8.58
CA PRO A 272 -20.36 4.10 -9.51
C PRO A 272 -21.26 2.85 -9.39
N TYR A 273 -22.06 2.79 -8.33
CA TYR A 273 -23.09 1.76 -8.22
C TYR A 273 -24.19 2.01 -9.25
N GLU A 274 -24.47 1.03 -10.11
CA GLU A 274 -25.57 1.07 -11.09
C GLU A 274 -26.89 0.59 -10.47
N PHE A 275 -27.19 1.01 -9.23
CA PHE A 275 -28.45 0.66 -8.58
C PHE A 275 -29.59 1.54 -9.10
N SER A 276 -30.69 0.90 -9.52
CA SER A 276 -31.92 1.62 -9.86
C SER A 276 -32.51 2.33 -8.62
N PRO A 277 -33.37 3.34 -8.81
CA PRO A 277 -34.11 3.95 -7.70
C PRO A 277 -34.94 2.94 -6.89
N ALA A 278 -35.53 1.93 -7.56
CA ALA A 278 -36.32 0.89 -6.91
C ALA A 278 -35.44 0.00 -6.02
N ARG A 279 -34.24 -0.35 -6.48
CA ARG A 279 -33.27 -1.14 -5.71
C ARG A 279 -32.74 -0.36 -4.51
N LEU A 280 -32.43 0.92 -4.66
CA LEU A 280 -32.04 1.78 -3.54
C LEU A 280 -33.13 1.84 -2.47
N ARG A 281 -34.40 2.02 -2.86
CA ARG A 281 -35.51 2.00 -1.91
C ARG A 281 -35.70 0.64 -1.23
N CYS A 282 -35.49 -0.44 -1.98
CA CYS A 282 -35.49 -1.80 -1.41
C CYS A 282 -34.45 -1.94 -0.30
N MET A 283 -33.22 -1.47 -0.53
CA MET A 283 -32.14 -1.50 0.46
C MET A 283 -32.47 -0.66 1.71
N GLU A 284 -33.03 0.54 1.52
CA GLU A 284 -33.49 1.39 2.63
C GLU A 284 -34.56 0.70 3.48
N LEU A 285 -35.59 0.12 2.84
CA LEU A 285 -36.66 -0.60 3.54
C LEU A 285 -36.14 -1.82 4.31
N ALA A 286 -35.19 -2.57 3.73
CA ALA A 286 -34.59 -3.71 4.42
C ALA A 286 -33.82 -3.25 5.67
N ALA A 287 -33.11 -2.12 5.60
CA ALA A 287 -32.43 -1.53 6.75
C ALA A 287 -33.42 -1.01 7.82
N GLU A 288 -34.51 -0.35 7.42
CA GLU A 288 -35.58 0.10 8.32
C GLU A 288 -36.19 -1.09 9.10
N LEU A 289 -36.46 -2.22 8.43
CA LEU A 289 -36.96 -3.45 9.06
C LEU A 289 -35.98 -4.01 10.10
N SER A 290 -34.68 -4.02 9.80
CA SER A 290 -33.66 -4.50 10.73
C SER A 290 -33.57 -3.68 12.01
N VAL A 291 -33.71 -2.34 11.92
CA VAL A 291 -33.74 -1.46 13.10
C VAL A 291 -34.97 -1.74 13.96
N LEU A 292 -36.14 -1.94 13.36
CA LEU A 292 -37.37 -2.24 14.08
C LEU A 292 -37.30 -3.57 14.85
N THR A 293 -36.74 -4.62 14.24
CA THR A 293 -36.57 -5.92 14.92
C THR A 293 -35.56 -5.88 16.06
N ALA A 294 -34.54 -5.02 15.99
CA ALA A 294 -33.57 -4.85 17.06
C ALA A 294 -34.19 -4.15 18.29
N ASP A 295 -35.11 -3.21 18.07
CA ASP A 295 -35.79 -2.47 19.14
C ASP A 295 -36.86 -3.34 19.85
N GLU A 296 -37.53 -4.25 19.12
CA GLU A 296 -38.49 -5.20 19.71
C GLU A 296 -37.83 -6.28 20.59
N GLY A 297 -36.55 -6.62 20.35
CA GLY A 297 -35.78 -7.58 21.15
C GLY A 297 -35.29 -7.05 22.51
N GLY A 298 -35.32 -5.73 22.74
CA GLY A 298 -34.83 -5.09 23.98
C GLY A 298 -35.90 -4.87 25.06
N GLY A 299 -37.18 -5.13 24.75
CA GLY A 299 -38.31 -4.86 25.64
C GLY A 299 -38.68 -6.04 26.54
N ASN A 300 -38.09 -6.14 27.73
CA ASN A 300 -38.55 -7.07 28.76
C ASN A 300 -40.04 -6.79 29.10
N PRO A 301 -40.99 -7.72 28.85
CA PRO A 301 -42.38 -7.48 29.19
C PRO A 301 -42.53 -7.63 30.70
N ARG A 302 -42.61 -6.49 31.42
CA ARG A 302 -43.11 -6.48 32.79
C ARG A 302 -44.56 -6.98 32.77
N LEU A 303 -44.73 -8.25 33.12
CA LEU A 303 -46.02 -8.81 33.49
C LEU A 303 -46.56 -8.06 34.72
N PRO A 304 -47.80 -7.58 34.70
CA PRO A 304 -48.40 -6.95 35.86
C PRO A 304 -48.99 -8.01 36.80
N THR A 305 -48.51 -8.05 38.04
CA THR A 305 -49.34 -8.24 39.25
C THR A 305 -48.61 -7.64 40.44
#